data_AF-U6MAE1-F1
#
_entry.id   AF-U6MAE1-F1
#
_cell.length_a   1.000
_cell.length_b   1.000
_cell.length_c   1.000
_cell.angle_alpha   90.00
_cell.angle_beta   90.00
_cell.angle_gamma   90.00
#
_symmetry.space_group_name_H-M   'P 1'
#
loop_
_entity.id
_entity.type
_entity.pdbx_description
1 polymer ?
#
loop_
_entity_poly.entity_id
_entity_poly.type
_entity_poly.pdbx_seq_one_letter_code
_entity_poly.pdbx_strand_id
1 'polypeptide(L)'
;MTPEPLLAPLVFAGLCAVNCPACIPELSEVIKTLPMPHRVRSHIICCVTNEPMDEDNPPMASPEGHLISRKGLELLTEKSKTGLISSPYSRNKYPPSTFTRVYLT
;
A
#
# COMPACT_ATOMS: atom_id res chain seq x y z
N MET A 1 -21.40 -23.83 -7.13
CA MET A 1 -20.61 -23.64 -5.90
C MET A 1 -19.27 -23.06 -6.28
N THR A 2 -19.19 -21.74 -6.31
CA THR A 2 -17.95 -20.98 -6.50
C THR A 2 -17.11 -21.09 -5.23
N PRO A 3 -15.84 -21.53 -5.28
CA PRO A 3 -15.00 -21.47 -4.09
C PRO A 3 -14.64 -20.01 -3.83
N GLU A 4 -15.04 -19.52 -2.66
CA GLU A 4 -14.56 -18.28 -2.07
C GLU A 4 -13.03 -18.22 -2.09
N PRO A 5 -12.41 -17.06 -2.37
CA PRO A 5 -10.98 -16.94 -2.31
C PRO A 5 -10.57 -16.87 -0.84
N LEU A 6 -9.99 -17.95 -0.32
CA LEU A 6 -9.36 -18.07 1.00
C LEU A 6 -8.19 -17.09 1.24
N LEU A 7 -7.97 -16.12 0.36
CA LEU A 7 -6.87 -15.16 0.38
C LEU A 7 -7.27 -13.81 1.02
N ALA A 8 -8.56 -13.55 1.22
CA ALA A 8 -9.04 -12.28 1.77
C ALA A 8 -8.55 -11.96 3.21
N PRO A 9 -8.41 -12.93 4.15
CA PRO A 9 -8.00 -12.62 5.52
C PRO A 9 -6.50 -12.32 5.68
N LEU A 10 -5.66 -12.78 4.74
CA LEU A 10 -4.20 -12.70 4.85
C LEU A 10 -3.62 -11.33 4.48
N VAL A 11 -4.36 -10.54 3.70
CA VAL A 11 -3.95 -9.20 3.24
C VAL A 11 -3.97 -8.16 4.39
N PHE A 12 -4.78 -8.38 5.43
CA PHE A 12 -5.01 -7.39 6.49
C PHE A 12 -4.01 -7.44 7.67
N ALA A 13 -3.13 -8.44 7.75
CA ALA A 13 -2.37 -8.74 8.97
C ALA A 13 -0.91 -8.26 9.01
N GLY A 14 -0.40 -7.53 8.01
CA GLY A 14 0.94 -6.92 8.10
C GLY A 14 2.08 -7.90 8.37
N LEU A 15 1.93 -9.18 8.01
CA LEU A 15 2.95 -10.20 8.11
C LEU A 15 3.80 -10.17 6.84
N CYS A 16 5.09 -9.83 6.95
CA CYS A 16 6.11 -10.03 5.91
C CYS A 16 6.31 -11.52 5.51
N ALA A 17 5.39 -12.41 5.85
CA ALA A 17 5.56 -13.85 5.86
C ALA A 17 4.38 -14.62 5.27
N VAL A 18 3.73 -14.11 4.23
CA VAL A 18 2.86 -14.95 3.39
C VAL A 18 3.28 -14.82 1.93
N ASN A 19 4.29 -15.64 1.63
CA ASN A 19 4.74 -16.07 0.30
C ASN A 19 5.45 -15.02 -0.56
N CYS A 20 6.66 -14.62 -0.14
CA CYS A 20 7.67 -14.29 -1.14
C CYS A 20 7.89 -15.55 -1.99
N PRO A 21 7.53 -15.56 -3.30
CA PRO A 21 7.67 -16.75 -4.12
C PRO A 21 9.13 -17.20 -4.22
N ALA A 22 10.09 -16.28 -4.07
CA ALA A 22 11.52 -16.59 -4.02
C ALA A 22 11.95 -17.38 -2.77
N CYS A 23 11.14 -17.38 -1.70
CA CYS A 23 11.42 -18.13 -0.49
C CYS A 23 10.79 -19.54 -0.50
N ILE A 24 10.02 -19.90 -1.54
CA ILE A 24 9.36 -21.21 -1.68
C ILE A 24 10.30 -22.15 -2.44
N PRO A 25 10.80 -23.24 -1.82
CA PRO A 25 11.78 -24.15 -2.45
C PRO A 25 11.30 -24.73 -3.78
N GLU A 26 10.02 -25.07 -3.87
CA GLU A 26 9.37 -25.67 -5.04
C GLU A 26 9.31 -24.70 -6.25
N LEU A 27 9.34 -23.39 -5.99
CA LEU A 27 9.31 -22.35 -7.03
C LEU A 27 10.71 -21.89 -7.46
N SER A 28 11.77 -22.35 -6.78
CA SER A 28 13.15 -21.89 -7.01
C SER A 28 13.61 -22.07 -8.46
N GLU A 29 13.36 -23.25 -9.05
CA GLU A 29 13.76 -23.53 -10.44
C GLU A 29 12.98 -22.69 -11.44
N VAL A 30 11.69 -22.45 -11.21
CA VAL A 30 10.87 -21.59 -12.07
C VAL A 30 11.36 -20.14 -12.00
N ILE A 31 11.68 -19.65 -10.81
CA ILE A 31 12.12 -18.27 -10.60
C ILE A 31 13.46 -18.00 -11.27
N LYS A 32 14.39 -18.97 -11.29
CA LYS A 32 15.66 -18.86 -12.03
C LYS A 32 15.46 -18.65 -13.53
N THR A 33 14.36 -19.15 -14.10
CA THR A 33 14.03 -19.00 -15.52
C THR A 33 13.25 -17.72 -15.83
N LEU A 34 12.70 -17.05 -14.83
CA LEU A 34 11.94 -15.82 -15.04
C LEU A 34 12.88 -14.68 -15.45
N PRO A 35 12.50 -13.86 -16.44
CA PRO A 35 13.23 -12.64 -16.73
C PRO A 35 13.15 -11.75 -15.49
N MET A 36 14.30 -11.37 -14.93
CA MET A 36 14.33 -10.41 -13.83
C MET A 36 13.78 -9.08 -14.34
N PRO A 37 12.66 -8.58 -13.79
CA PRO A 37 12.15 -7.27 -14.17
C PRO A 37 13.11 -6.22 -13.60
N HIS A 38 14.10 -5.81 -14.40
CA HIS A 38 15.03 -4.76 -14.02
C HIS A 38 14.29 -3.41 -13.98
N ARG A 39 13.72 -3.06 -12.82
CA ARG A 39 13.25 -1.69 -12.58
C ARG A 39 14.40 -0.86 -12.07
N VAL A 40 14.84 0.11 -12.88
CA VAL A 40 15.88 1.08 -12.52
C VAL A 40 15.44 1.94 -11.33
N ARG A 41 14.13 2.19 -11.19
CA ARG A 41 13.55 3.00 -10.11
C ARG A 41 12.33 2.33 -9.50
N SER A 42 12.33 2.20 -8.18
CA SER A 42 11.17 1.79 -7.40
C SER A 42 10.11 2.89 -7.40
N HIS A 43 8.84 2.50 -7.40
CA HIS A 43 7.72 3.42 -7.25
C HIS A 43 6.86 2.92 -6.10
N ILE A 44 6.41 3.82 -5.22
CA ILE A 44 5.47 3.49 -4.16
C ILE A 44 4.06 3.54 -4.73
N ILE A 45 3.23 2.55 -4.39
CA ILE A 45 1.83 2.50 -4.81
C ILE A 45 0.94 2.81 -3.60
N CYS A 46 -0.08 3.63 -3.80
CA CYS A 46 -1.04 3.94 -2.76
C CYS A 46 -1.98 2.77 -2.47
N CYS A 47 -2.10 2.37 -1.20
CA CYS A 47 -3.00 1.30 -0.78
C CYS A 47 -4.50 1.63 -0.92
N VAL A 48 -4.86 2.92 -1.07
CA VAL A 48 -6.25 3.37 -1.18
C VAL A 48 -6.68 3.46 -2.65
N THR A 49 -5.87 4.10 -3.49
CA THR A 49 -6.20 4.35 -4.90
C THR A 49 -5.61 3.30 -5.85
N ASN A 50 -4.64 2.50 -5.39
CA ASN A 50 -3.80 1.64 -6.23
C ASN A 50 -3.05 2.39 -7.35
N GLU A 51 -2.93 3.71 -7.25
CA GLU A 51 -2.17 4.55 -8.17
C GLU A 51 -0.72 4.75 -7.66
N PRO A 52 0.25 4.96 -8.56
CA PRO A 52 1.59 5.35 -8.17
C PRO A 52 1.58 6.67 -7.37
N MET A 53 2.52 6.76 -6.43
CA MET A 53 2.86 7.99 -5.74
C MET A 53 4.04 8.65 -6.45
N ASP A 54 3.79 9.79 -7.09
CA ASP A 54 4.73 10.53 -7.93
C ASP A 54 4.64 12.04 -7.68
N GLU A 55 5.13 12.89 -8.59
CA GLU A 55 5.10 14.35 -8.42
C GLU A 55 3.67 14.92 -8.41
N ASP A 56 2.78 14.32 -9.21
CA ASP A 56 1.38 14.70 -9.36
C ASP A 56 0.48 14.05 -8.28
N ASN A 57 0.91 12.96 -7.69
CA ASN A 57 0.20 12.28 -6.61
C ASN A 57 1.15 11.94 -5.45
N PRO A 58 1.70 12.95 -4.74
CA PRO A 58 2.81 12.74 -3.83
C PRO A 58 2.45 11.87 -2.62
N PRO A 59 3.45 11.17 -2.05
CA PRO A 59 3.29 10.46 -0.79
C PRO A 59 3.10 11.46 0.36
N MET A 60 2.09 11.22 1.19
CA MET A 60 1.74 12.00 2.37
C MET A 60 1.84 11.09 3.60
N ALA A 61 2.70 11.44 4.55
CA ALA A 61 2.90 10.69 5.78
C ALA A 61 1.92 11.14 6.87
N SER A 62 1.26 10.18 7.50
CA SER A 62 0.53 10.41 8.75
C SER A 62 1.50 10.71 9.90
N PRO A 63 1.02 11.21 11.05
CA PRO A 63 1.85 11.38 12.25
C PRO A 63 2.52 10.09 12.75
N GLU A 64 1.98 8.92 12.39
CA GLU A 64 2.55 7.62 12.72
C GLU A 64 3.59 7.13 11.69
N GLY A 65 3.75 7.84 10.57
CA GLY A 65 4.64 7.47 9.48
C GLY A 65 4.02 6.60 8.39
N HIS A 66 2.70 6.37 8.39
CA HIS A 66 2.02 5.64 7.33
C HIS A 66 1.83 6.52 6.09
N LEU A 67 2.16 6.00 4.90
CA LEU A 67 2.04 6.73 3.65
C LEU A 67 0.67 6.53 2.99
N ILE A 68 0.04 7.63 2.61
CA ILE A 68 -1.16 7.68 1.77
C ILE A 68 -0.89 8.73 0.68
N SER A 69 -1.37 8.51 -0.55
CA SER A 69 -1.19 9.51 -1.61
C SER A 69 -2.10 10.72 -1.42
N ARG A 70 -1.77 11.87 -2.03
CA ARG A 70 -2.65 13.05 -1.99
C ARG A 70 -4.08 12.75 -2.43
N LYS A 71 -4.26 12.12 -3.59
CA LYS A 71 -5.60 11.71 -4.08
C LYS A 71 -6.28 10.72 -3.14
N GLY A 72 -5.49 9.84 -2.50
CA GLY A 72 -6.00 8.90 -1.50
C GLY A 72 -6.55 9.61 -0.27
N LEU A 73 -5.89 10.67 0.22
CA LEU A 73 -6.41 11.49 1.32
C LEU A 73 -7.71 12.19 0.94
N GLU A 74 -7.79 12.79 -0.24
CA GLU A 74 -9.00 13.45 -0.74
C GLU A 74 -10.19 12.49 -0.75
N LEU A 75 -10.00 11.29 -1.31
CA LEU A 75 -11.02 10.24 -1.37
C LEU A 75 -11.44 9.76 0.03
N LEU A 76 -10.50 9.63 0.97
CA LEU A 76 -10.81 9.25 2.36
C LEU A 76 -11.55 10.36 3.10
N THR A 77 -11.22 11.63 2.84
CA THR A 77 -11.93 12.79 3.41
C THR A 77 -13.35 12.88 2.88
N GLU A 78 -13.56 12.73 1.58
CA GLU A 78 -14.89 12.75 0.95
C GLU A 78 -15.81 11.65 1.49
N LYS A 79 -15.26 10.45 1.72
CA LYS A 79 -16.02 9.33 2.31
C LYS A 79 -16.31 9.52 3.80
N SER A 80 -15.61 10.42 4.49
CA SER A 80 -15.74 10.61 5.92
C SER A 80 -16.79 11.66 6.27
N LYS A 81 -17.81 11.27 7.03
CA LYS A 81 -18.84 12.19 7.53
C LYS A 81 -18.33 13.17 8.59
N THR A 82 -17.21 12.84 9.25
CA THR A 82 -16.65 13.64 10.35
C THR A 82 -15.47 14.51 9.91
N GLY A 83 -15.05 14.43 8.64
CA GLY A 83 -13.85 15.12 8.13
C GLY A 83 -12.52 14.55 8.63
N LEU A 84 -12.53 13.45 9.39
CA LEU A 84 -11.32 12.78 9.88
C LEU A 84 -11.01 11.55 9.03
N ILE A 85 -9.73 11.36 8.72
CA ILE A 85 -9.22 10.24 7.94
C ILE A 85 -8.84 9.11 8.90
N SER A 86 -9.37 7.90 8.67
CA SER A 86 -8.96 6.70 9.40
C SER A 86 -7.77 6.05 8.71
N SER A 87 -6.69 5.85 9.45
CA SER A 87 -5.51 5.11 8.99
C SER A 87 -5.88 3.65 8.66
N PRO A 88 -5.56 3.14 7.46
CA PRO A 88 -5.80 1.75 7.09
C PRO A 88 -5.10 0.73 8.02
N TYR A 89 -4.01 1.16 8.68
CA TYR A 89 -3.12 0.29 9.45
C TYR A 89 -3.46 0.29 10.94
N SER A 90 -3.62 1.46 11.55
CA SER A 90 -3.82 1.61 13.00
C SER A 90 -5.27 1.86 13.42
N ARG A 91 -6.18 2.10 12.45
CA ARG A 91 -7.56 2.58 12.66
C ARG A 91 -7.68 3.93 13.38
N ASN A 92 -6.56 4.56 13.75
CA ASN A 92 -6.54 5.88 14.35
C ASN A 92 -7.04 6.94 13.36
N LYS A 93 -7.65 8.00 13.89
CA LYS A 93 -8.28 9.07 13.09
C LYS A 93 -7.47 10.35 13.19
N TYR A 94 -7.14 10.93 12.04
CA TYR A 94 -6.35 12.16 11.95
C TYR A 94 -7.08 13.19 11.08
N PRO A 95 -6.96 14.49 11.39
CA PRO A 95 -7.34 15.52 10.43
C PRO A 95 -6.41 15.47 9.20
N PRO A 96 -6.93 15.81 8.01
CA PRO A 96 -6.12 15.82 6.78
C PRO A 96 -4.93 16.80 6.86
N SER A 97 -5.04 17.87 7.66
CA SER A 97 -3.98 18.85 7.87
C SER A 97 -2.75 18.32 8.59
N THR A 98 -2.84 17.18 9.27
CA THR A 98 -1.70 16.60 10.00
C THR A 98 -0.78 15.78 9.10
N PHE A 99 -1.19 15.51 7.86
CA PHE A 99 -0.38 14.76 6.91
C PHE A 99 0.70 15.65 6.28
N THR A 100 1.94 15.17 6.25
CA THR A 100 3.08 15.90 5.70
C THR A 100 3.54 15.27 4.40
N ARG A 101 3.82 16.08 3.37
CA ARG A 101 4.41 15.59 2.13
C ARG A 101 5.80 15.03 2.37
N VAL A 102 6.07 13.84 1.86
CA VAL A 102 7.38 13.20 1.89
C VAL A 102 8.01 13.24 0.49
N TYR A 103 9.33 13.34 0.44
CA TYR A 103 10.09 13.25 -0.81
C TYR A 103 10.87 11.94 -0.82
N LEU A 104 10.74 11.18 -1.91
CA LEU A 104 11.49 9.95 -2.14
C LEU A 104 12.60 10.29 -3.13
N THR A 105 13.85 10.05 -2.75
CA THR A 105 15.05 10.27 -3.57
C THR A 105 15.60 8.95 -4.08
#